data_AF-A0A5Q0LF83-F1
#
_entry.id   AF-A0A5Q0LF83-F1
#
_cell.length_a   1.000
_cell.length_b   1.000
_cell.length_c   1.000
_cell.angle_alpha   90.00
_cell.angle_beta   90.00
_cell.angle_gamma   90.00
#
_symmetry.space_group_name_H-M   'P 1'
#
loop_
_entity.id
_entity.type
_entity.pdbx_description
1 polymer ?
#
loop_
_entity_poly.entity_id
_entity_poly.type
_entity_poly.pdbx_seq_one_letter_code
_entity_poly.pdbx_strand_id
1 'polypeptide(L)'
;MQPTSHRIRRRRVAALATVALLTLAVSTSAGTGHLTLGSTGAGSTALARSTALGPCMISGPKGVQMGEGIPTLPGYARSTGTVRALTLMVDFSDAPGQGSALDRLGEFFPQTQNWFRTSSYGRLDYRPETPIRHWLRMPKTFSAYGIERGAPFDPGYRGLVQDIVAAADPEVDFHSYDLLNVLVTPNAGPSALDTVLSVTFAGNAEAPVADGVPVSNASFVYSRQDDGSGSYPDTGFRVLPHENGHTFGLPDLYTQDGGGSVGHWDIMSEDWGADNDLLGWHKWKLGWLDDSQVSCAALPGTTRYTLTPLSRPGGAKLVFVPTGARTGFALELRTHGGNDTTICRPGILVYKVDAGVDTGSGPITVYDSHRNSGGCTRSPNVHAELSDAPFAPGESFKDPATGVTIAVTGTDSAGDYQVSVTRR
;
A
#
# COMPACT_ATOMS: atom_id res chain seq x y z
N MET A 1 -34.96 -65.33 30.41
CA MET A 1 -34.96 -63.86 30.44
C MET A 1 -33.66 -63.40 31.08
N GLN A 2 -32.67 -63.07 30.24
CA GLN A 2 -31.38 -62.49 30.64
C GLN A 2 -31.48 -60.96 30.59
N PRO A 3 -30.91 -60.20 31.54
CA PRO A 3 -30.75 -58.76 31.38
C PRO A 3 -29.44 -58.45 30.65
N THR A 4 -29.55 -57.68 29.58
CA THR A 4 -28.45 -57.20 28.74
C THR A 4 -27.69 -56.06 29.43
N SER A 5 -26.37 -56.23 29.57
CA SER A 5 -25.44 -55.21 30.05
C SER A 5 -25.08 -54.20 28.95
N HIS A 6 -25.31 -52.91 29.18
CA HIS A 6 -24.83 -51.84 28.31
C HIS A 6 -23.49 -51.29 28.81
N ARG A 7 -22.41 -51.59 28.05
CA ARG A 7 -21.10 -50.94 28.17
C ARG A 7 -21.13 -49.59 27.45
N ILE A 8 -20.96 -48.48 28.18
CA ILE A 8 -20.72 -47.16 27.60
C ILE A 8 -19.21 -46.99 27.40
N ARG A 9 -18.79 -46.97 26.13
CA ARG A 9 -17.41 -46.72 25.67
C ARG A 9 -17.04 -45.24 25.88
N ARG A 10 -15.97 -44.98 26.64
CA ARG A 10 -15.26 -43.69 26.65
C ARG A 10 -14.69 -43.40 25.25
N ARG A 11 -15.17 -42.36 24.58
CA ARG A 11 -14.53 -41.80 23.38
C ARG A 11 -13.51 -40.76 23.80
N ARG A 12 -12.23 -41.05 23.51
CA ARG A 12 -11.13 -40.10 23.55
C ARG A 12 -11.40 -39.03 22.48
N VAL A 13 -11.51 -37.76 22.89
CA VAL A 13 -11.49 -36.63 21.97
C VAL A 13 -10.02 -36.36 21.66
N ALA A 14 -9.56 -36.79 20.49
CA ALA A 14 -8.29 -36.35 19.93
C ALA A 14 -8.53 -34.99 19.28
N ALA A 15 -7.94 -33.94 19.84
CA ALA A 15 -7.88 -32.63 19.20
C ALA A 15 -6.88 -32.72 18.03
N LEU A 16 -7.40 -32.71 16.81
CA LEU A 16 -6.60 -32.50 15.61
C LEU A 16 -6.35 -30.99 15.49
N ALA A 17 -5.14 -30.57 15.82
CA ALA A 17 -4.64 -29.24 15.46
C ALA A 17 -4.28 -29.28 13.97
N THR A 18 -5.19 -28.80 13.12
CA THR A 18 -4.88 -28.50 11.72
C THR A 18 -4.21 -27.13 11.66
N VAL A 19 -2.88 -27.13 11.51
CA VAL A 19 -2.12 -25.95 11.07
C VAL A 19 -2.43 -25.79 9.58
N ALA A 20 -3.32 -24.86 9.24
CA ALA A 20 -3.51 -24.42 7.87
C ALA A 20 -2.39 -23.41 7.55
N LEU A 21 -1.33 -23.88 6.92
CA LEU A 21 -0.40 -23.01 6.18
C LEU A 21 -1.12 -22.54 4.93
N LEU A 22 -1.72 -21.35 4.98
CA LEU A 22 -2.22 -20.65 3.81
C LEU A 22 -1.04 -20.00 3.09
N THR A 23 -0.45 -20.73 2.15
CA THR A 23 0.40 -20.16 1.10
C THR A 23 -0.52 -19.64 -0.01
N LEU A 24 -0.93 -18.37 0.07
CA LEU A 24 -1.60 -17.69 -1.03
C LEU A 24 -0.53 -17.10 -1.96
N ALA A 25 -0.40 -17.75 -3.12
CA ALA A 25 0.61 -17.47 -4.13
C ALA A 25 0.05 -16.54 -5.24
N VAL A 26 0.92 -15.62 -5.68
CA VAL A 26 0.97 -14.87 -6.97
C VAL A 26 -0.11 -13.82 -7.24
N SER A 27 0.20 -12.53 -6.99
CA SER A 27 -0.17 -11.29 -7.74
C SER A 27 -1.57 -10.65 -7.62
N THR A 28 -1.75 -9.65 -6.75
CA THR A 28 -2.53 -8.45 -7.12
C THR A 28 -1.81 -7.78 -8.30
N SER A 29 -2.53 -7.12 -9.20
CA SER A 29 -1.93 -6.49 -10.38
C SER A 29 -2.49 -5.09 -10.52
N ALA A 30 -1.68 -4.06 -10.27
CA ALA A 30 -1.93 -2.76 -10.86
C ALA A 30 -2.04 -2.91 -12.39
N GLY A 31 -3.24 -2.70 -12.93
CA GLY A 31 -3.51 -2.92 -14.33
C GLY A 31 -2.90 -1.81 -15.20
N THR A 32 -2.17 -2.20 -16.24
CA THR A 32 -1.32 -1.30 -17.02
C THR A 32 -2.12 -0.56 -18.11
N GLY A 33 -2.01 0.78 -18.12
CA GLY A 33 -2.35 1.63 -19.26
C GLY A 33 -1.07 2.25 -19.83
N HIS A 34 -0.94 2.32 -21.15
CA HIS A 34 0.23 2.94 -21.78
C HIS A 34 0.29 4.45 -21.49
N LEU A 35 1.35 4.90 -20.82
CA LEU A 35 1.59 6.33 -20.57
C LEU A 35 2.01 7.02 -21.87
N THR A 36 1.10 7.80 -22.48
CA THR A 36 1.45 8.78 -23.51
C THR A 36 1.43 10.19 -22.92
N LEU A 37 2.47 10.98 -23.22
CA LEU A 37 2.63 12.34 -22.69
C LEU A 37 1.66 13.30 -23.39
N GLY A 38 0.58 13.69 -22.69
CA GLY A 38 -0.27 14.80 -23.10
C GLY A 38 -1.66 14.76 -22.47
N SER A 39 -1.83 15.35 -21.28
CA SER A 39 -3.16 15.64 -20.72
C SER A 39 -3.06 16.72 -19.63
N THR A 40 -4.02 17.64 -19.63
CA THR A 40 -4.12 18.84 -18.77
C THR A 40 -5.08 18.66 -17.59
N GLY A 41 -5.09 17.50 -16.96
CA GLY A 41 -5.70 17.32 -15.63
C GLY A 41 -4.84 17.95 -14.53
N ALA A 42 -5.41 18.26 -13.36
CA ALA A 42 -4.68 18.72 -12.19
C ALA A 42 -3.76 17.61 -11.64
N GLY A 43 -2.64 17.38 -12.33
CA GLY A 43 -1.67 16.34 -12.01
C GLY A 43 -0.89 16.63 -10.75
N SER A 44 -0.12 15.63 -10.31
CA SER A 44 0.90 15.76 -9.28
C SER A 44 1.70 17.06 -9.43
N THR A 45 1.44 18.05 -8.56
CA THR A 45 2.24 19.27 -8.53
C THR A 45 3.63 18.90 -8.02
N ALA A 46 4.63 19.02 -8.89
CA ALA A 46 6.02 18.82 -8.50
C ALA A 46 6.36 19.77 -7.35
N LEU A 47 6.66 19.21 -6.18
CA LEU A 47 7.09 19.98 -5.02
C LEU A 47 8.41 20.68 -5.36
N ALA A 48 8.59 21.92 -4.90
CA ALA A 48 9.87 22.60 -4.99
C ALA A 48 10.89 21.84 -4.14
N ARG A 49 11.81 21.11 -4.78
CA ARG A 49 12.83 20.29 -4.11
C ARG A 49 14.14 21.05 -3.93
N SER A 50 14.81 20.79 -2.83
CA SER A 50 16.17 21.28 -2.55
C SER A 50 17.18 20.62 -3.48
N THR A 51 18.04 21.43 -4.10
CA THR A 51 19.16 20.94 -4.94
C THR A 51 20.16 20.11 -4.14
N ALA A 52 20.23 20.28 -2.82
CA ALA A 52 21.10 19.51 -1.93
C ALA A 52 20.70 18.02 -1.83
N LEU A 53 19.44 17.67 -2.12
CA LEU A 53 18.96 16.30 -2.14
C LEU A 53 19.06 15.64 -3.53
N GLY A 54 19.55 16.37 -4.54
CA GLY A 54 19.71 15.90 -5.92
C GLY A 54 20.30 14.49 -6.05
N PRO A 55 21.43 14.18 -5.38
CA PRO A 55 22.04 12.85 -5.45
C PRO A 55 21.17 11.71 -4.89
N CYS A 56 20.19 12.02 -4.05
CA CYS A 56 19.28 11.06 -3.43
C CYS A 56 17.91 10.96 -4.11
N MET A 57 17.61 11.87 -5.04
CA MET A 57 16.43 11.77 -5.91
C MET A 57 16.74 10.82 -7.06
N ILE A 58 16.67 9.52 -6.78
CA ILE A 58 16.87 8.47 -7.80
C ILE A 58 15.73 8.50 -8.82
N SER A 59 16.02 8.03 -10.03
CA SER A 59 15.04 7.99 -11.12
C SER A 59 15.15 6.69 -11.91
N GLY A 60 14.01 6.13 -12.31
CA GLY A 60 13.94 4.95 -13.16
C GLY A 60 14.21 5.24 -14.64
N PRO A 61 14.59 4.23 -15.45
CA PRO A 61 14.57 4.36 -16.90
C PRO A 61 13.15 4.59 -17.42
N LYS A 62 13.05 5.15 -18.64
CA LYS A 62 11.77 5.25 -19.34
C LYS A 62 11.17 3.86 -19.54
N GLY A 63 9.90 3.71 -19.24
CA GLY A 63 9.15 2.45 -19.43
C GLY A 63 8.95 1.63 -18.16
N VAL A 64 9.63 1.96 -17.04
CA VAL A 64 9.31 1.35 -15.74
C VAL A 64 7.92 1.79 -15.30
N GLN A 65 7.09 0.83 -14.94
CA GLN A 65 5.72 1.04 -14.52
C GLN A 65 5.67 1.34 -13.02
N MET A 66 5.06 2.49 -12.68
CA MET A 66 4.88 2.96 -11.30
C MET A 66 6.18 2.99 -10.47
N GLY A 67 7.33 3.26 -11.11
CA GLY A 67 8.64 3.12 -10.47
C GLY A 67 8.87 4.02 -9.24
N GLU A 68 9.87 3.65 -8.43
CA GLU A 68 10.22 4.32 -7.16
C GLU A 68 10.88 5.70 -7.28
N GLY A 69 10.99 6.23 -8.50
CA GLY A 69 11.68 7.49 -8.75
C GLY A 69 11.02 8.70 -8.08
N ILE A 70 11.85 9.69 -7.73
CA ILE A 70 11.41 11.00 -7.25
C ILE A 70 11.89 12.06 -8.26
N PRO A 71 11.00 12.92 -8.78
CA PRO A 71 9.57 13.04 -8.45
C PRO A 71 8.71 11.92 -9.07
N THR A 72 7.52 11.73 -8.51
CA THR A 72 6.44 10.96 -9.14
C THR A 72 6.13 11.56 -10.52
N LEU A 73 5.96 10.69 -11.53
CA LEU A 73 5.66 11.12 -12.89
C LEU A 73 4.26 11.78 -13.00
N PRO A 74 3.97 12.55 -14.06
CA PRO A 74 2.62 13.05 -14.32
C PRO A 74 1.62 11.91 -14.60
N GLY A 75 0.33 12.18 -14.38
CA GLY A 75 -0.80 11.26 -14.65
C GLY A 75 -1.48 10.74 -13.39
N TYR A 76 -0.75 10.65 -12.28
CA TYR A 76 -1.28 10.29 -10.97
C TYR A 76 -2.07 11.44 -10.33
N ALA A 77 -3.01 11.10 -9.46
CA ALA A 77 -3.69 12.05 -8.60
C ALA A 77 -2.68 12.72 -7.65
N ARG A 78 -2.96 13.96 -7.26
CA ARG A 78 -2.17 14.65 -6.24
C ARG A 78 -2.28 13.92 -4.90
N SER A 79 -1.18 13.91 -4.15
CA SER A 79 -1.06 13.22 -2.84
C SER A 79 -1.06 14.19 -1.65
N THR A 80 -1.22 15.50 -1.88
CA THR A 80 -1.20 16.53 -0.84
C THR A 80 -2.30 17.56 -1.05
N GLY A 81 -2.61 18.32 0.01
CA GLY A 81 -3.76 19.21 0.04
C GLY A 81 -5.07 18.42 0.13
N THR A 82 -6.16 19.03 -0.32
CA THR A 82 -7.47 18.38 -0.34
C THR A 82 -7.62 17.51 -1.58
N VAL A 83 -7.77 16.21 -1.40
CA VAL A 83 -8.12 15.24 -2.45
C VAL A 83 -9.57 14.86 -2.30
N ARG A 84 -10.37 15.09 -3.34
CA ARG A 84 -11.79 14.69 -3.40
C ARG A 84 -11.91 13.37 -4.15
N ALA A 85 -12.32 12.34 -3.43
CA ALA A 85 -12.48 10.98 -3.94
C ALA A 85 -13.96 10.68 -4.18
N LEU A 86 -14.39 10.68 -5.45
CA LEU A 86 -15.74 10.23 -5.79
C LEU A 86 -15.84 8.76 -5.42
N THR A 87 -16.80 8.41 -4.57
CA THR A 87 -16.99 7.04 -4.08
C THR A 87 -18.38 6.56 -4.44
N LEU A 88 -18.43 5.63 -5.40
CA LEU A 88 -19.65 5.04 -5.93
C LEU A 88 -19.77 3.59 -5.47
N MET A 89 -20.96 3.21 -5.02
CA MET A 89 -21.28 1.83 -4.66
C MET A 89 -22.01 1.18 -5.80
N VAL A 90 -21.45 0.11 -6.37
CA VAL A 90 -21.90 -0.48 -7.64
C VAL A 90 -22.38 -1.91 -7.45
N ASP A 91 -23.51 -2.25 -8.07
CA ASP A 91 -24.03 -3.62 -8.14
C ASP A 91 -24.50 -4.01 -9.56
N PHE A 92 -24.89 -5.27 -9.71
CA PHE A 92 -25.23 -5.88 -11.00
C PHE A 92 -26.52 -6.70 -10.90
N SER A 93 -27.14 -7.05 -12.03
CA SER A 93 -28.36 -7.86 -12.01
C SER A 93 -28.16 -9.31 -11.58
N ASP A 94 -26.98 -9.90 -11.85
CA ASP A 94 -26.56 -11.25 -11.42
C ASP A 94 -25.84 -11.25 -10.07
N ALA A 95 -25.38 -10.09 -9.60
CA ALA A 95 -24.83 -9.87 -8.27
C ALA A 95 -25.48 -8.61 -7.66
N PRO A 96 -26.72 -8.70 -7.15
CA PRO A 96 -27.39 -7.55 -6.56
C PRO A 96 -26.75 -7.14 -5.24
N GLY A 97 -26.79 -5.84 -4.95
CA GLY A 97 -26.28 -5.21 -3.75
C GLY A 97 -26.84 -5.84 -2.48
N GLN A 98 -25.97 -6.27 -1.58
CA GLN A 98 -26.38 -6.77 -0.26
C GLN A 98 -26.50 -5.61 0.74
N GLY A 99 -27.62 -5.52 1.46
CA GLY A 99 -27.85 -4.42 2.40
C GLY A 99 -27.95 -3.06 1.70
N SER A 100 -27.67 -1.98 2.43
CA SER A 100 -27.64 -0.65 1.82
C SER A 100 -26.25 -0.34 1.24
N ALA A 101 -26.20 0.47 0.19
CA ALA A 101 -24.94 0.98 -0.35
C ALA A 101 -24.12 1.74 0.70
N LEU A 102 -24.79 2.46 1.61
CA LEU A 102 -24.10 3.17 2.69
C LEU A 102 -23.48 2.23 3.73
N ASP A 103 -24.00 1.01 3.91
CA ASP A 103 -23.33 0.00 4.73
C ASP A 103 -22.00 -0.39 4.10
N ARG A 104 -21.96 -0.62 2.77
CA ARG A 104 -20.73 -0.90 2.03
C ARG A 104 -19.73 0.27 2.11
N LEU A 105 -20.19 1.51 2.07
CA LEU A 105 -19.34 2.68 2.32
C LEU A 105 -18.78 2.70 3.74
N GLY A 106 -19.62 2.38 4.73
CA GLY A 106 -19.27 2.33 6.15
C GLY A 106 -18.24 1.25 6.51
N GLU A 107 -18.01 0.28 5.63
CA GLU A 107 -16.91 -0.69 5.78
C GLU A 107 -15.52 -0.02 5.65
N PHE A 108 -15.42 1.14 5.00
CA PHE A 108 -14.13 1.80 4.71
C PHE A 108 -13.94 3.15 5.43
N PHE A 109 -15.03 3.84 5.74
CA PHE A 109 -15.00 5.21 6.26
C PHE A 109 -15.66 5.28 7.65
N PRO A 110 -15.04 6.01 8.61
CA PRO A 110 -13.95 6.99 8.45
C PRO A 110 -12.51 6.43 8.54
N GLN A 111 -12.31 5.12 8.65
CA GLN A 111 -10.99 4.50 8.89
C GLN A 111 -9.96 4.89 7.84
N THR A 112 -10.31 4.85 6.55
CA THR A 112 -9.41 5.26 5.45
C THR A 112 -8.97 6.72 5.56
N GLN A 113 -9.89 7.63 5.92
CA GLN A 113 -9.55 9.04 6.14
C GLN A 113 -8.59 9.22 7.32
N ASN A 114 -8.84 8.49 8.42
CA ASN A 114 -7.99 8.52 9.59
C ASN A 114 -6.59 7.98 9.27
N TRP A 115 -6.50 6.88 8.53
CA TRP A 115 -5.24 6.27 8.10
C TRP A 115 -4.40 7.24 7.27
N PHE A 116 -4.98 7.88 6.25
CA PHE A 116 -4.28 8.89 5.43
C PHE A 116 -3.88 10.13 6.24
N ARG A 117 -4.75 10.61 7.14
CA ARG A 117 -4.42 11.76 8.01
C ARG A 117 -3.23 11.45 8.91
N THR A 118 -3.20 10.26 9.51
CA THR A 118 -2.09 9.80 10.35
C THR A 118 -0.81 9.65 9.52
N SER A 119 -0.87 8.94 8.40
CA SER A 119 0.30 8.65 7.57
C SER A 119 0.91 9.92 6.95
N SER A 120 0.08 10.86 6.51
CA SER A 120 0.53 12.10 5.86
C SER A 120 0.88 13.23 6.82
N TYR A 121 0.77 13.02 8.14
CA TYR A 121 0.87 14.09 9.15
C TYR A 121 -0.11 15.25 8.88
N GLY A 122 -1.28 14.95 8.32
CA GLY A 122 -2.29 15.93 7.93
C GLY A 122 -2.01 16.69 6.64
N ARG A 123 -0.97 16.33 5.86
CA ARG A 123 -0.68 16.95 4.55
C ARG A 123 -1.66 16.54 3.47
N LEU A 124 -2.32 15.39 3.64
CA LEU A 124 -3.41 14.93 2.80
C LEU A 124 -4.73 15.07 3.57
N ASP A 125 -5.59 15.95 3.08
CA ASP A 125 -6.99 16.05 3.48
C ASP A 125 -7.83 15.23 2.50
N TYR A 126 -7.96 13.94 2.81
CA TYR A 126 -8.71 12.98 1.98
C TYR A 126 -10.22 13.09 2.25
N ARG A 127 -11.00 13.43 1.22
CA ARG A 127 -12.45 13.65 1.29
C ARG A 127 -13.20 12.66 0.40
N PRO A 128 -13.78 11.59 0.97
CA PRO A 128 -14.69 10.72 0.24
C PRO A 128 -16.02 11.44 0.04
N GLU A 129 -16.49 11.48 -1.21
CA GLU A 129 -17.75 12.11 -1.56
C GLU A 129 -18.63 11.09 -2.30
N THR A 130 -19.88 10.98 -1.85
CA THR A 130 -20.83 9.98 -2.34
C THR A 130 -22.17 10.66 -2.68
N PRO A 131 -22.24 11.39 -3.82
CA PRO A 131 -23.47 12.04 -4.25
C PRO A 131 -24.59 11.02 -4.48
N ILE A 132 -24.25 9.83 -5.01
CA ILE A 132 -25.16 8.70 -5.19
C ILE A 132 -25.08 7.79 -3.98
N ARG A 133 -26.12 7.82 -3.14
CA ARG A 133 -26.17 7.11 -1.83
C ARG A 133 -26.85 5.73 -1.89
N HIS A 134 -27.22 5.29 -3.07
CA HIS A 134 -27.85 3.99 -3.33
C HIS A 134 -26.95 3.15 -4.24
N TRP A 135 -27.29 1.87 -4.43
CA TRP A 135 -26.56 1.02 -5.37
C TRP A 135 -26.72 1.55 -6.79
N LEU A 136 -25.62 1.98 -7.40
CA LEU A 136 -25.57 2.37 -8.80
C LEU A 136 -25.55 1.09 -9.65
N ARG A 137 -26.72 0.69 -10.12
CA ARG A 137 -26.91 -0.54 -10.90
C ARG A 137 -26.28 -0.42 -12.27
N MET A 138 -25.34 -1.30 -12.58
CA MET A 138 -24.78 -1.40 -13.93
C MET A 138 -25.77 -1.99 -14.93
N PRO A 139 -25.71 -1.57 -16.21
CA PRO A 139 -26.62 -2.02 -17.26
C PRO A 139 -26.36 -3.47 -17.71
N LYS A 140 -25.14 -3.98 -17.46
CA LYS A 140 -24.73 -5.36 -17.77
C LYS A 140 -24.61 -6.18 -16.50
N THR A 141 -24.65 -7.50 -16.65
CA THR A 141 -24.28 -8.45 -15.58
C THR A 141 -22.80 -8.30 -15.25
N PHE A 142 -22.38 -8.62 -14.01
CA PHE A 142 -20.96 -8.64 -13.64
C PHE A 142 -20.19 -9.58 -14.55
N SER A 143 -20.74 -10.78 -14.77
CA SER A 143 -20.20 -11.80 -15.68
C SER A 143 -19.98 -11.30 -17.12
N ALA A 144 -20.80 -10.37 -17.62
CA ALA A 144 -20.68 -9.86 -18.98
C ALA A 144 -19.50 -8.90 -19.19
N TYR A 145 -18.93 -8.33 -18.12
CA TYR A 145 -17.70 -7.54 -18.21
C TYR A 145 -16.45 -8.43 -18.34
N GLY A 146 -16.53 -9.73 -18.06
CA GLY A 146 -15.41 -10.66 -18.18
C GLY A 146 -14.22 -10.32 -17.27
N ILE A 147 -14.49 -9.72 -16.11
CA ILE A 147 -13.46 -9.32 -15.15
C ILE A 147 -13.02 -10.54 -14.34
N GLU A 148 -11.75 -10.90 -14.50
CA GLU A 148 -11.07 -11.95 -13.76
C GLU A 148 -9.80 -11.38 -13.09
N ARG A 149 -9.14 -12.19 -12.27
CA ARG A 149 -7.91 -11.76 -11.61
C ARG A 149 -6.79 -11.55 -12.62
N GLY A 150 -6.12 -10.40 -12.54
CA GLY A 150 -5.08 -10.04 -13.51
C GLY A 150 -5.62 -9.49 -14.83
N ALA A 151 -6.93 -9.26 -14.95
CA ALA A 151 -7.50 -8.74 -16.18
C ALA A 151 -6.92 -7.35 -16.52
N PRO A 152 -6.50 -7.11 -17.78
CA PRO A 152 -6.06 -5.80 -18.23
C PRO A 152 -7.25 -4.81 -18.25
N PHE A 153 -6.94 -3.53 -18.46
CA PHE A 153 -7.98 -2.50 -18.53
C PHE A 153 -9.01 -2.77 -19.63
N ASP A 154 -8.54 -3.27 -20.77
CA ASP A 154 -9.33 -3.50 -21.97
C ASP A 154 -9.67 -4.99 -22.18
N PRO A 155 -10.90 -5.34 -22.60
CA PRO A 155 -12.06 -4.45 -22.80
C PRO A 155 -12.92 -4.26 -21.54
N GLY A 156 -12.75 -5.11 -20.51
CA GLY A 156 -13.69 -5.26 -19.40
C GLY A 156 -13.81 -4.01 -18.51
N TYR A 157 -12.71 -3.56 -17.93
CA TYR A 157 -12.70 -2.36 -17.07
C TYR A 157 -13.00 -1.09 -17.85
N ARG A 158 -12.55 -0.96 -19.10
CA ARG A 158 -12.96 0.15 -19.98
C ARG A 158 -14.48 0.21 -20.10
N GLY A 159 -15.10 -0.92 -20.43
CA GLY A 159 -16.56 -1.01 -20.55
C GLY A 159 -17.26 -0.69 -19.23
N LEU A 160 -16.73 -1.16 -18.10
CA LEU A 160 -17.26 -0.87 -16.78
C LEU A 160 -17.17 0.62 -16.44
N VAL A 161 -16.03 1.28 -16.68
CA VAL A 161 -15.88 2.73 -16.45
C VAL A 161 -16.84 3.51 -17.35
N GLN A 162 -17.00 3.14 -18.62
CA GLN A 162 -17.95 3.78 -19.53
C GLN A 162 -19.39 3.70 -19.01
N ASP A 163 -19.80 2.52 -18.55
CA ASP A 163 -21.14 2.30 -18.02
C ASP A 163 -21.35 3.00 -16.66
N ILE A 164 -20.31 3.08 -15.81
CA ILE A 164 -20.33 3.87 -14.56
C ILE A 164 -20.49 5.34 -14.84
N VAL A 165 -19.69 5.89 -15.76
CA VAL A 165 -19.77 7.30 -16.16
C VAL A 165 -21.17 7.60 -16.66
N ALA A 166 -21.66 6.84 -17.65
CA ALA A 166 -22.99 7.07 -18.23
C ALA A 166 -24.13 6.97 -17.20
N ALA A 167 -24.02 6.09 -16.21
CA ALA A 167 -25.03 5.93 -15.16
C ALA A 167 -24.97 7.03 -14.09
N ALA A 168 -23.79 7.56 -13.78
CA ALA A 168 -23.58 8.56 -12.74
C ALA A 168 -23.70 10.02 -13.24
N ASP A 169 -23.45 10.25 -14.54
CA ASP A 169 -23.45 11.56 -15.21
C ASP A 169 -24.63 12.50 -14.83
N PRO A 170 -25.88 12.02 -14.67
CA PRO A 170 -26.99 12.90 -14.30
C PRO A 170 -26.87 13.55 -12.89
N GLU A 171 -26.07 12.98 -12.00
CA GLU A 171 -25.92 13.41 -10.60
C GLU A 171 -24.49 13.83 -10.23
N VAL A 172 -23.52 13.57 -11.12
CA VAL A 172 -22.08 13.68 -10.83
C VAL A 172 -21.38 14.47 -11.91
N ASP A 173 -20.69 15.54 -11.50
CA ASP A 173 -19.69 16.23 -12.32
C ASP A 173 -18.30 15.67 -12.01
N PHE A 174 -17.75 14.84 -12.90
CA PHE A 174 -16.47 14.17 -12.73
C PHE A 174 -15.28 15.13 -12.68
N HIS A 175 -15.40 16.34 -13.27
CA HIS A 175 -14.34 17.36 -13.19
C HIS A 175 -14.10 17.83 -11.75
N SER A 176 -15.09 17.67 -10.86
CA SER A 176 -14.97 18.08 -9.46
C SER A 176 -14.09 17.14 -8.61
N TYR A 177 -13.72 15.96 -9.10
CA TYR A 177 -13.03 14.91 -8.33
C TYR A 177 -11.61 14.63 -8.83
N ASP A 178 -10.73 14.23 -7.91
CA ASP A 178 -9.32 13.91 -8.21
C ASP A 178 -9.12 12.43 -8.56
N LEU A 179 -9.99 11.55 -8.04
CA LEU A 179 -9.96 10.10 -8.25
C LEU A 179 -11.36 9.48 -8.08
N LEU A 180 -11.52 8.26 -8.60
CA LEU A 180 -12.73 7.44 -8.49
C LEU A 180 -12.47 6.18 -7.65
N ASN A 181 -13.26 5.98 -6.60
CA ASN A 181 -13.40 4.71 -5.91
C ASN A 181 -14.71 4.04 -6.32
N VAL A 182 -14.62 2.81 -6.80
CA VAL A 182 -15.76 1.95 -7.12
C VAL A 182 -15.82 0.85 -6.06
N LEU A 183 -16.71 1.01 -5.09
CA LEU A 183 -16.98 0.00 -4.07
C LEU A 183 -18.00 -0.99 -4.62
N VAL A 184 -17.50 -2.08 -5.17
CA VAL A 184 -18.35 -3.11 -5.77
C VAL A 184 -19.04 -3.91 -4.66
N THR A 185 -20.29 -4.34 -4.90
CA THR A 185 -21.01 -5.22 -3.99
C THR A 185 -20.18 -6.47 -3.68
N PRO A 186 -20.08 -6.89 -2.40
CA PRO A 186 -19.12 -7.91 -1.97
C PRO A 186 -19.44 -9.34 -2.46
N ASN A 187 -20.60 -9.57 -3.05
CA ASN A 187 -21.00 -10.83 -3.68
C ASN A 187 -20.74 -10.86 -5.21
N ALA A 188 -20.14 -9.82 -5.79
CA ALA A 188 -19.69 -9.84 -7.17
C ALA A 188 -18.25 -10.39 -7.22
N GLY A 189 -18.09 -11.51 -7.93
CA GLY A 189 -16.81 -12.23 -7.99
C GLY A 189 -16.60 -13.23 -6.84
N PRO A 190 -15.47 -13.94 -6.84
CA PRO A 190 -15.09 -14.88 -5.79
C PRO A 190 -14.78 -14.19 -4.46
N SER A 191 -14.74 -14.97 -3.37
CA SER A 191 -14.29 -14.47 -2.06
C SER A 191 -12.86 -13.96 -2.14
N ALA A 192 -12.51 -12.96 -1.34
CA ALA A 192 -11.15 -12.43 -1.29
C ALA A 192 -10.12 -13.48 -0.81
N LEU A 193 -10.57 -14.47 -0.03
CA LEU A 193 -9.77 -15.65 0.37
C LEU A 193 -9.46 -16.59 -0.79
N ASP A 194 -10.33 -16.61 -1.81
CA ASP A 194 -10.13 -17.44 -3.00
C ASP A 194 -9.29 -16.69 -4.04
N THR A 195 -9.57 -15.40 -4.23
CA THR A 195 -9.01 -14.59 -5.32
C THR A 195 -9.19 -13.11 -5.01
N VAL A 196 -8.09 -12.38 -4.91
CA VAL A 196 -8.13 -10.91 -4.78
C VAL A 196 -8.37 -10.29 -6.16
N LEU A 197 -9.55 -9.66 -6.33
CA LEU A 197 -9.93 -8.94 -7.56
C LEU A 197 -9.72 -7.43 -7.48
N SER A 198 -9.55 -6.87 -6.28
CA SER A 198 -9.33 -5.43 -6.12
C SER A 198 -8.11 -4.98 -6.92
N VAL A 199 -8.25 -3.83 -7.57
CA VAL A 199 -7.27 -3.29 -8.50
C VAL A 199 -7.44 -1.79 -8.66
N THR A 200 -6.33 -1.12 -8.95
CA THR A 200 -6.31 0.27 -9.37
C THR A 200 -5.69 0.42 -10.75
N PHE A 201 -6.35 1.21 -11.59
CA PHE A 201 -5.80 1.75 -12.82
C PHE A 201 -5.45 3.21 -12.56
N ALA A 202 -4.16 3.50 -12.49
CA ALA A 202 -3.64 4.82 -12.14
C ALA A 202 -2.84 5.43 -13.30
N GLY A 203 -2.99 6.74 -13.51
CA GLY A 203 -2.38 7.43 -14.63
C GLY A 203 -2.79 6.90 -16.01
N ASN A 204 -3.95 6.23 -16.12
CA ASN A 204 -4.40 5.65 -17.37
C ASN A 204 -4.90 6.74 -18.34
N ALA A 205 -4.01 7.21 -19.21
CA ALA A 205 -4.31 8.25 -20.20
C ALA A 205 -5.36 7.82 -21.24
N GLU A 206 -5.57 6.51 -21.41
CA GLU A 206 -6.54 5.96 -22.35
C GLU A 206 -7.90 5.70 -21.71
N ALA A 207 -8.10 6.05 -20.44
CA ALA A 207 -9.37 5.87 -19.76
C ALA A 207 -10.50 6.69 -20.44
N PRO A 208 -11.77 6.24 -20.32
CA PRO A 208 -12.92 7.02 -20.75
C PRO A 208 -12.92 8.44 -20.17
N VAL A 209 -13.43 9.40 -20.95
CA VAL A 209 -13.57 10.80 -20.56
C VAL A 209 -14.98 11.06 -20.06
N ALA A 210 -15.09 11.76 -18.93
CA ALA A 210 -16.33 12.23 -18.31
C ALA A 210 -16.17 13.72 -18.00
N ASP A 211 -17.15 14.57 -18.33
CA ASP A 211 -17.10 16.02 -18.10
C ASP A 211 -15.82 16.73 -18.57
N GLY A 212 -15.24 16.24 -19.67
CA GLY A 212 -14.01 16.77 -20.24
C GLY A 212 -12.71 16.35 -19.53
N VAL A 213 -12.77 15.48 -18.51
CA VAL A 213 -11.61 14.92 -17.82
C VAL A 213 -11.51 13.40 -18.00
N PRO A 214 -10.30 12.84 -18.20
CA PRO A 214 -10.14 11.39 -18.23
C PRO A 214 -10.32 10.81 -16.81
N VAL A 215 -11.05 9.70 -16.69
CA VAL A 215 -11.17 8.94 -15.43
C VAL A 215 -9.92 8.04 -15.26
N SER A 216 -8.76 8.68 -15.17
CA SER A 216 -7.45 8.02 -15.28
C SER A 216 -6.95 7.37 -13.99
N ASN A 217 -7.59 7.66 -12.86
CA ASN A 217 -7.26 7.15 -11.53
C ASN A 217 -8.51 6.55 -10.90
N ALA A 218 -8.69 5.24 -11.10
CA ALA A 218 -9.87 4.50 -10.65
C ALA A 218 -9.46 3.24 -9.88
N SER A 219 -9.92 3.15 -8.64
CA SER A 219 -9.76 1.97 -7.77
C SER A 219 -11.06 1.19 -7.71
N PHE A 220 -11.01 -0.11 -7.94
CA PHE A 220 -12.14 -1.03 -7.85
C PHE A 220 -11.93 -1.95 -6.66
N VAL A 221 -12.86 -1.90 -5.70
CA VAL A 221 -12.77 -2.69 -4.46
C VAL A 221 -13.86 -3.76 -4.46
N TYR A 222 -13.42 -5.01 -4.62
CA TYR A 222 -14.27 -6.19 -4.61
C TYR A 222 -14.23 -6.89 -3.26
N SER A 223 -15.26 -7.70 -2.99
CA SER A 223 -15.29 -8.61 -1.84
C SER A 223 -15.06 -7.90 -0.48
N ARG A 224 -14.93 -8.69 0.59
CA ARG A 224 -14.49 -8.23 1.91
C ARG A 224 -13.15 -8.88 2.21
N GLN A 225 -12.16 -8.09 2.64
CA GLN A 225 -10.88 -8.59 3.16
C GLN A 225 -11.07 -9.18 4.57
N ASP A 226 -11.98 -10.14 4.71
CA ASP A 226 -12.21 -10.87 5.95
C ASP A 226 -11.38 -12.15 5.92
N ASP A 227 -10.31 -12.16 6.72
CA ASP A 227 -9.38 -13.28 6.85
C ASP A 227 -9.89 -14.37 7.81
N GLY A 228 -11.09 -14.21 8.38
CA GLY A 228 -11.66 -15.13 9.35
C GLY A 228 -11.00 -15.06 10.74
N SER A 229 -10.04 -14.15 10.96
CA SER A 229 -9.43 -13.91 12.27
C SER A 229 -10.35 -13.16 13.24
N GLY A 230 -11.45 -12.61 12.73
CA GLY A 230 -12.33 -11.70 13.47
C GLY A 230 -11.82 -10.26 13.54
N SER A 231 -10.70 -9.94 12.87
CA SER A 231 -10.13 -8.59 12.83
C SER A 231 -10.73 -7.69 11.75
N TYR A 232 -11.66 -8.20 10.92
CA TYR A 232 -12.27 -7.46 9.81
C TYR A 232 -12.74 -6.03 10.16
N PRO A 233 -13.40 -5.76 11.31
CA PRO A 233 -13.79 -4.39 11.68
C PRO A 233 -12.62 -3.40 11.80
N ASP A 234 -11.43 -3.92 12.13
CA ASP A 234 -10.21 -3.14 12.35
C ASP A 234 -9.28 -3.13 11.13
N THR A 235 -9.39 -4.10 10.23
CA THR A 235 -8.40 -4.31 9.15
C THR A 235 -9.01 -4.33 7.74
N GLY A 236 -10.31 -4.58 7.62
CA GLY A 236 -10.99 -4.77 6.33
C GLY A 236 -11.00 -3.54 5.42
N PHE A 237 -10.81 -2.35 5.99
CA PHE A 237 -10.73 -1.10 5.23
C PHE A 237 -9.42 -0.94 4.45
N ARG A 238 -8.34 -1.65 4.84
CA ARG A 238 -6.94 -1.39 4.43
C ARG A 238 -6.66 -1.59 2.94
N VAL A 239 -7.49 -2.37 2.24
CA VAL A 239 -7.43 -2.46 0.78
C VAL A 239 -7.63 -1.09 0.11
N LEU A 240 -8.51 -0.22 0.63
CA LEU A 240 -8.75 1.06 0.00
C LEU A 240 -7.54 2.02 0.05
N PRO A 241 -6.85 2.23 1.18
CA PRO A 241 -5.62 3.01 1.19
C PRO A 241 -4.48 2.38 0.38
N HIS A 242 -4.38 1.04 0.29
CA HIS A 242 -3.45 0.37 -0.63
C HIS A 242 -3.74 0.75 -2.09
N GLU A 243 -4.98 0.54 -2.52
CA GLU A 243 -5.43 0.85 -3.89
C GLU A 243 -5.27 2.34 -4.22
N ASN A 244 -5.59 3.22 -3.28
CA ASN A 244 -5.39 4.65 -3.46
C ASN A 244 -3.92 5.06 -3.44
N GLY A 245 -3.02 4.31 -2.80
CA GLY A 245 -1.57 4.46 -2.91
C GLY A 245 -1.10 4.43 -4.36
N HIS A 246 -1.69 3.54 -5.17
CA HIS A 246 -1.43 3.50 -6.62
C HIS A 246 -1.91 4.75 -7.34
N THR A 247 -3.08 5.30 -6.98
CA THR A 247 -3.56 6.56 -7.59
C THR A 247 -2.61 7.74 -7.34
N PHE A 248 -1.80 7.66 -6.28
CA PHE A 248 -0.76 8.64 -5.95
C PHE A 248 0.63 8.31 -6.53
N GLY A 249 0.75 7.19 -7.25
CA GLY A 249 1.97 6.78 -7.95
C GLY A 249 2.92 5.89 -7.15
N LEU A 250 2.42 5.15 -6.16
CA LEU A 250 3.20 4.09 -5.51
C LEU A 250 3.06 2.75 -6.26
N PRO A 251 4.14 1.96 -6.37
CA PRO A 251 4.08 0.59 -6.88
C PRO A 251 3.66 -0.41 -5.79
N ASP A 252 3.25 -1.59 -6.25
CA ASP A 252 3.23 -2.82 -5.46
C ASP A 252 4.66 -3.25 -5.10
N LEU A 253 4.87 -3.61 -3.83
CA LEU A 253 6.19 -3.99 -3.31
C LEU A 253 6.40 -5.50 -3.17
N TYR A 254 5.32 -6.30 -3.20
CA TYR A 254 5.43 -7.75 -3.17
C TYR A 254 6.01 -8.29 -4.49
N THR A 255 6.42 -9.55 -4.48
CA THR A 255 6.81 -10.30 -5.67
C THR A 255 5.78 -11.39 -5.97
N GLN A 256 6.01 -12.19 -7.01
CA GLN A 256 5.21 -13.41 -7.25
C GLN A 256 5.24 -14.37 -6.05
N ASP A 257 6.31 -14.34 -5.26
CA ASP A 257 6.50 -15.16 -4.05
C ASP A 257 5.81 -14.55 -2.81
N GLY A 258 5.17 -13.37 -2.95
CA GLY A 258 4.42 -12.69 -1.89
C GLY A 258 5.18 -11.51 -1.27
N GLY A 259 4.76 -11.13 -0.06
CA GLY A 259 5.24 -9.94 0.66
C GLY A 259 6.67 -10.01 1.19
N GLY A 260 7.40 -11.11 1.00
CA GLY A 260 8.70 -11.36 1.65
C GLY A 260 9.85 -10.39 1.30
N SER A 261 9.65 -9.45 0.37
CA SER A 261 10.60 -8.37 0.10
C SER A 261 10.50 -7.24 1.13
N VAL A 262 9.31 -6.89 1.59
CA VAL A 262 9.07 -5.75 2.49
C VAL A 262 8.20 -6.13 3.69
N GLY A 263 7.20 -6.98 3.50
CA GLY A 263 6.27 -7.44 4.53
C GLY A 263 5.40 -6.31 5.06
N HIS A 264 4.85 -6.52 6.25
CA HIS A 264 4.01 -5.56 6.96
C HIS A 264 4.64 -4.16 7.23
N TRP A 265 5.88 -3.88 6.82
CA TRP A 265 6.48 -2.56 6.98
C TRP A 265 5.93 -1.50 6.02
N ASP A 266 5.20 -1.90 4.99
CA ASP A 266 4.50 -1.00 4.05
C ASP A 266 3.18 -1.59 3.58
N ILE A 267 2.11 -0.79 3.55
CA ILE A 267 0.79 -1.24 3.06
C ILE A 267 0.82 -1.61 1.58
N MET A 268 1.76 -1.07 0.79
CA MET A 268 1.95 -1.43 -0.61
C MET A 268 2.61 -2.81 -0.79
N SER A 269 3.04 -3.45 0.30
CA SER A 269 3.50 -4.85 0.29
C SER A 269 2.46 -5.81 0.85
N GLU A 270 1.84 -5.47 1.98
CA GLU A 270 0.84 -6.30 2.66
C GLU A 270 -0.32 -5.42 3.14
N ASP A 271 -1.47 -5.54 2.47
CA ASP A 271 -2.71 -4.80 2.77
C ASP A 271 -3.72 -5.62 3.60
N TRP A 272 -3.41 -6.89 3.88
CA TRP A 272 -4.14 -7.76 4.81
C TRP A 272 -3.49 -7.76 6.20
N GLY A 273 -4.26 -8.07 7.25
CA GLY A 273 -3.73 -8.22 8.61
C GLY A 273 -3.63 -6.94 9.42
N ALA A 274 -2.65 -6.88 10.31
CA ALA A 274 -2.47 -5.77 11.22
C ALA A 274 -2.16 -4.45 10.49
N ASP A 275 -2.67 -3.34 11.04
CA ASP A 275 -2.44 -2.02 10.45
C ASP A 275 -0.96 -1.65 10.46
N ASN A 276 -0.54 -0.98 9.38
CA ASN A 276 0.81 -0.54 9.10
C ASN A 276 0.83 0.80 8.37
N ASP A 277 1.94 1.50 8.48
CA ASP A 277 2.18 2.76 7.78
C ASP A 277 2.95 2.56 6.45
N LEU A 278 3.09 3.62 5.66
CA LEU A 278 4.03 3.69 4.54
C LEU A 278 5.47 3.85 5.03
N LEU A 279 6.41 3.33 4.26
CA LEU A 279 7.84 3.61 4.38
C LEU A 279 8.09 5.11 4.25
N GLY A 280 9.09 5.61 4.97
CA GLY A 280 9.58 6.99 4.89
C GLY A 280 9.99 7.39 3.47
N TRP A 281 10.50 6.46 2.66
CA TRP A 281 10.77 6.70 1.24
C TRP A 281 9.49 7.09 0.47
N HIS A 282 8.41 6.30 0.62
CA HIS A 282 7.12 6.60 0.00
C HIS A 282 6.52 7.90 0.56
N LYS A 283 6.61 8.14 1.87
CA LYS A 283 6.20 9.42 2.47
C LYS A 283 6.98 10.61 1.88
N TRP A 284 8.27 10.47 1.59
CA TRP A 284 9.05 11.53 0.92
C TRP A 284 8.67 11.70 -0.55
N LYS A 285 8.49 10.60 -1.29
CA LYS A 285 8.00 10.60 -2.68
C LYS A 285 6.66 11.32 -2.82
N LEU A 286 5.72 11.03 -1.92
CA LEU A 286 4.38 11.63 -1.87
C LEU A 286 4.35 13.07 -1.32
N GLY A 287 5.47 13.60 -0.82
CA GLY A 287 5.52 14.95 -0.25
C GLY A 287 5.02 15.07 1.19
N TRP A 288 4.88 13.94 1.88
CA TRP A 288 4.46 13.88 3.27
C TRP A 288 5.62 14.13 4.24
N LEU A 289 6.85 13.92 3.77
CA LEU A 289 8.06 14.43 4.42
C LEU A 289 8.59 15.66 3.69
N ASP A 290 8.90 16.72 4.45
CA ASP A 290 9.64 17.84 3.90
C ASP A 290 11.09 17.45 3.63
N ASP A 291 11.72 18.14 2.68
CA ASP A 291 13.14 17.98 2.39
C ASP A 291 14.04 18.24 3.62
N SER A 292 13.61 19.07 4.57
CA SER A 292 14.33 19.27 5.85
C SER A 292 14.30 18.06 6.78
N GLN A 293 13.40 17.09 6.55
CA GLN A 293 13.30 15.85 7.30
C GLN A 293 14.10 14.71 6.65
N VAL A 294 14.73 14.97 5.51
CA VAL A 294 15.48 13.98 4.73
C VAL A 294 16.96 14.37 4.68
N SER A 295 17.83 13.43 4.99
CA SER A 295 19.28 13.59 4.89
C SER A 295 19.85 12.77 3.75
N CYS A 296 20.62 13.40 2.87
CA CYS A 296 21.26 12.74 1.74
C CYS A 296 22.73 12.40 2.05
N ALA A 297 23.01 11.13 2.32
CA ALA A 297 24.35 10.64 2.61
C ALA A 297 25.11 10.28 1.31
N ALA A 298 25.35 11.26 0.44
CA ALA A 298 25.94 11.04 -0.88
C ALA A 298 27.47 11.18 -0.96
N LEU A 299 28.11 11.68 0.10
CA LEU A 299 29.56 11.90 0.14
C LEU A 299 30.29 10.67 0.72
N PRO A 300 31.54 10.40 0.31
CA PRO A 300 32.41 9.42 0.98
C PRO A 300 32.72 9.83 2.42
N GLY A 301 33.13 8.85 3.23
CA GLY A 301 33.46 9.03 4.65
C GLY A 301 32.34 8.59 5.58
N THR A 302 32.46 8.96 6.85
CA THR A 302 31.52 8.58 7.91
C THR A 302 30.76 9.81 8.42
N THR A 303 29.44 9.77 8.36
CA THR A 303 28.56 10.84 8.87
C THR A 303 27.57 10.26 9.87
N ARG A 304 27.28 11.01 10.94
CA ARG A 304 26.29 10.64 11.95
C ARG A 304 24.98 11.38 11.72
N TYR A 305 23.87 10.68 11.92
CA TYR A 305 22.52 11.23 11.83
C TYR A 305 21.72 10.82 13.07
N THR A 306 20.75 11.64 13.43
CA THR A 306 19.73 11.32 14.44
C THR A 306 18.41 11.16 13.73
N LEU A 307 17.74 10.03 13.95
CA LEU A 307 16.42 9.71 13.39
C LEU A 307 15.37 9.70 14.50
N THR A 308 14.28 10.40 14.23
CA THR A 308 13.11 10.45 15.11
C THR A 308 12.07 9.42 14.65
N PRO A 309 11.27 8.82 15.56
CA PRO A 309 10.28 7.80 15.19
C PRO A 309 9.36 8.26 14.06
N LEU A 310 9.13 7.41 13.06
CA LEU A 310 8.39 7.80 11.86
C LEU A 310 6.98 8.29 12.20
N SER A 311 6.30 7.67 13.15
CA SER A 311 4.95 8.06 13.59
C SER A 311 4.86 9.42 14.30
N ARG A 312 5.97 9.95 14.83
CA ARG A 312 6.00 11.24 15.53
C ARG A 312 6.04 12.39 14.53
N PRO A 313 5.20 13.43 14.61
CA PRO A 313 5.32 14.59 13.70
C PRO A 313 6.68 15.32 13.83
N GLY A 314 7.20 15.83 12.71
CA GLY A 314 8.44 16.63 12.66
C GLY A 314 9.74 15.85 12.91
N GLY A 315 10.88 16.55 12.94
CA GLY A 315 12.21 15.93 13.12
C GLY A 315 12.74 15.20 11.88
N ALA A 316 14.00 14.78 11.94
CA ALA A 316 14.63 14.00 10.87
C ALA A 316 14.05 12.59 10.81
N LYS A 317 13.61 12.16 9.62
CA LYS A 317 12.83 10.93 9.39
C LYS A 317 13.53 9.90 8.54
N LEU A 318 14.26 10.37 7.53
CA LEU A 318 14.82 9.52 6.49
C LEU A 318 16.27 9.92 6.25
N VAL A 319 17.16 8.93 6.28
CA VAL A 319 18.49 9.06 5.68
C VAL A 319 18.49 8.22 4.41
N PHE A 320 18.88 8.80 3.29
CA PHE A 320 19.05 8.07 2.03
C PHE A 320 20.52 8.03 1.62
N VAL A 321 20.98 6.84 1.24
CA VAL A 321 22.36 6.52 0.86
C VAL A 321 22.35 6.09 -0.60
N PRO A 322 22.59 6.99 -1.57
CA PRO A 322 22.55 6.63 -2.98
C PRO A 322 23.72 5.71 -3.31
N THR A 323 23.45 4.63 -4.04
CA THR A 323 24.45 3.69 -4.57
C THR A 323 24.57 3.77 -6.08
N GLY A 324 23.67 4.51 -6.74
CA GLY A 324 23.71 4.89 -8.14
C GLY A 324 22.57 5.84 -8.48
N ALA A 325 22.39 6.17 -9.77
CA ALA A 325 21.31 7.04 -10.22
C ALA A 325 19.90 6.44 -10.05
N ARG A 326 19.81 5.13 -9.80
CA ARG A 326 18.56 4.37 -9.71
C ARG A 326 18.36 3.64 -8.38
N THR A 327 19.40 3.57 -7.55
CA THR A 327 19.41 2.68 -6.39
C THR A 327 20.01 3.37 -5.18
N GLY A 328 19.57 2.96 -3.99
CA GLY A 328 20.16 3.38 -2.73
C GLY A 328 19.58 2.63 -1.55
N PHE A 329 20.11 2.92 -0.36
CA PHE A 329 19.58 2.42 0.90
C PHE A 329 18.89 3.54 1.66
N ALA A 330 17.70 3.26 2.15
CA ALA A 330 16.95 4.13 3.05
C ALA A 330 17.04 3.61 4.48
N LEU A 331 17.04 4.55 5.43
CA LEU A 331 17.04 4.29 6.86
C LEU A 331 15.96 5.13 7.51
N GLU A 332 15.13 4.48 8.32
CA GLU A 332 14.10 5.15 9.12
C GLU A 332 13.94 4.48 10.48
N LEU A 333 13.51 5.24 11.49
CA LEU A 333 13.23 4.69 12.81
C LEU A 333 11.76 4.25 12.88
N ARG A 334 11.53 2.95 13.01
CA ARG A 334 10.20 2.37 13.22
C ARG A 334 10.00 1.99 14.68
N THR A 335 8.85 2.40 15.21
CA THR A 335 8.41 2.14 16.58
C THR A 335 6.92 1.92 16.56
N HIS A 336 6.34 1.29 17.59
CA HIS A 336 4.89 1.20 17.72
C HIS A 336 4.27 2.61 17.82
N GLY A 337 3.30 2.92 16.95
CA GLY A 337 2.57 4.19 16.93
C GLY A 337 2.20 4.67 15.53
N GLY A 338 1.28 5.64 15.43
CA GLY A 338 0.70 5.99 14.14
C GLY A 338 -0.15 4.84 13.62
N ASN A 339 0.02 4.48 12.35
CA ASN A 339 -0.64 3.30 11.75
C ASN A 339 0.12 1.99 12.07
N ASP A 340 1.35 2.06 12.57
CA ASP A 340 2.16 0.88 12.89
C ASP A 340 1.72 0.24 14.23
N THR A 341 0.83 -0.76 14.14
CA THR A 341 0.22 -1.41 15.33
C THR A 341 0.95 -2.67 15.81
N THR A 342 1.76 -3.30 14.96
CA THR A 342 2.38 -4.62 15.26
C THR A 342 3.92 -4.56 15.27
N ILE A 343 4.48 -3.45 15.74
CA ILE A 343 5.93 -3.32 15.91
C ILE A 343 6.38 -3.95 17.22
N CYS A 344 6.81 -5.21 17.17
CA CYS A 344 7.32 -5.92 18.35
C CYS A 344 8.80 -5.59 18.66
N ARG A 345 9.58 -5.13 17.69
CA ARG A 345 10.98 -4.72 17.88
C ARG A 345 11.26 -3.34 17.25
N PRO A 346 11.20 -2.25 18.02
CA PRO A 346 11.54 -0.92 17.53
C PRO A 346 13.02 -0.80 17.14
N GLY A 347 13.31 -0.08 16.05
CA GLY A 347 14.69 0.12 15.60
C GLY A 347 14.82 0.80 14.24
N ILE A 348 16.03 0.82 13.70
CA ILE A 348 16.31 1.35 12.37
C ILE A 348 15.98 0.30 11.32
N LEU A 349 14.91 0.53 10.56
CA LEU A 349 14.62 -0.27 9.38
C LEU A 349 15.55 0.18 8.25
N VAL A 350 16.26 -0.77 7.66
CA VAL A 350 17.16 -0.54 6.51
C VAL A 350 16.59 -1.27 5.30
N TYR A 351 16.40 -0.56 4.19
CA TYR A 351 15.87 -1.16 2.96
C TYR A 351 16.55 -0.59 1.71
N LYS A 352 16.69 -1.43 0.68
CA LYS A 352 17.13 -0.99 -0.65
C LYS A 352 15.91 -0.47 -1.41
N VAL A 353 16.09 0.63 -2.13
CA VAL A 353 15.15 1.13 -3.12
C VAL A 353 15.79 1.00 -4.51
N ASP A 354 15.03 0.50 -5.48
CA ASP A 354 15.45 0.33 -6.87
C ASP A 354 14.40 0.91 -7.83
N ALA A 355 14.65 2.12 -8.34
CA ALA A 355 13.78 2.77 -9.30
C ALA A 355 13.80 2.12 -10.70
N GLY A 356 14.66 1.12 -10.92
CA GLY A 356 14.73 0.34 -12.16
C GLY A 356 13.81 -0.87 -12.23
N VAL A 357 13.06 -1.15 -11.16
CA VAL A 357 12.21 -2.36 -11.02
C VAL A 357 10.74 -1.96 -11.12
N ASP A 358 9.98 -2.77 -11.87
CA ASP A 358 8.55 -2.58 -12.05
C ASP A 358 7.75 -2.92 -10.79
N THR A 359 6.57 -2.30 -10.69
CA THR A 359 5.54 -2.68 -9.72
C THR A 359 5.31 -4.20 -9.68
N GLY A 360 5.15 -4.76 -8.48
CA GLY A 360 4.92 -6.19 -8.27
C GLY A 360 6.14 -7.10 -8.51
N SER A 361 7.32 -6.49 -8.71
CA SER A 361 8.60 -7.19 -8.89
C SER A 361 9.61 -6.90 -7.77
N GLY A 362 9.14 -6.38 -6.63
CA GLY A 362 9.98 -6.06 -5.48
C GLY A 362 10.93 -4.87 -5.68
N PRO A 363 10.44 -3.66 -6.03
CA PRO A 363 11.29 -2.47 -6.19
C PRO A 363 11.89 -1.96 -4.87
N ILE A 364 11.41 -2.46 -3.73
CA ILE A 364 12.00 -2.22 -2.41
C ILE A 364 12.28 -3.58 -1.74
N THR A 365 13.40 -3.69 -1.03
CA THR A 365 13.75 -4.88 -0.23
C THR A 365 14.26 -4.47 1.15
N VAL A 366 13.59 -4.94 2.21
CA VAL A 366 13.98 -4.79 3.61
C VAL A 366 15.12 -5.73 3.94
N TYR A 367 16.11 -5.22 4.67
CA TYR A 367 17.19 -6.04 5.22
C TYR A 367 16.90 -6.39 6.66
N ASP A 368 16.71 -7.68 6.88
CA ASP A 368 16.50 -8.24 8.20
C ASP A 368 17.83 -8.38 8.97
N SER A 369 17.85 -7.80 10.18
CA SER A 369 18.95 -7.88 11.14
C SER A 369 19.01 -9.23 11.87
N HIS A 370 17.93 -10.01 11.88
CA HIS A 370 17.73 -11.24 12.64
C HIS A 370 17.40 -12.45 11.75
N ARG A 371 18.15 -12.62 10.65
CA ARG A 371 17.88 -13.67 9.67
C ARG A 371 17.70 -15.06 10.28
N ASN A 372 16.62 -15.70 9.87
CA ASN A 372 16.10 -17.00 10.30
C ASN A 372 15.72 -17.04 11.78
N SER A 373 15.36 -15.91 12.40
CA SER A 373 14.83 -15.88 13.78
C SER A 373 13.43 -16.49 13.87
N GLY A 374 12.70 -16.50 12.74
CA GLY A 374 11.28 -16.79 12.71
C GLY A 374 10.41 -15.65 13.22
N GLY A 375 10.95 -14.44 13.41
CA GLY A 375 10.19 -13.26 13.81
C GLY A 375 9.88 -13.10 15.30
N CYS A 376 9.46 -11.89 15.67
CA CYS A 376 8.95 -11.57 17.01
C CYS A 376 7.42 -11.55 17.15
N THR A 377 6.66 -11.79 16.08
CA THR A 377 5.19 -11.86 16.12
C THR A 377 4.59 -13.08 15.42
N ARG A 378 3.36 -13.38 15.79
CA ARG A 378 2.48 -14.40 15.21
C ARG A 378 1.13 -13.82 14.79
N SER A 379 1.02 -12.50 14.72
CA SER A 379 -0.18 -11.84 14.22
C SER A 379 -0.53 -12.37 12.82
N PRO A 380 -1.82 -12.66 12.54
CA PRO A 380 -2.26 -13.06 11.21
C PRO A 380 -1.83 -12.04 10.15
N ASN A 381 -1.47 -12.54 8.97
CA ASN A 381 -1.16 -11.72 7.79
C ASN A 381 -0.04 -10.69 8.03
N VAL A 382 0.90 -11.02 8.92
CA VAL A 382 2.18 -10.33 9.07
C VAL A 382 3.27 -11.28 8.63
N HIS A 383 4.17 -10.81 7.76
CA HIS A 383 5.38 -11.57 7.42
C HIS A 383 6.25 -11.78 8.66
N ALA A 384 6.09 -12.92 9.33
CA ALA A 384 6.70 -13.18 10.64
C ALA A 384 8.21 -12.96 10.61
N GLU A 385 8.92 -13.53 9.65
CA GLU A 385 10.38 -13.41 9.53
C GLU A 385 10.88 -11.95 9.40
N LEU A 386 10.06 -11.02 8.92
CA LEU A 386 10.45 -9.61 8.84
C LEU A 386 10.02 -8.78 10.06
N SER A 387 9.30 -9.35 11.02
CA SER A 387 8.76 -8.61 12.18
C SER A 387 9.81 -8.06 13.15
N ASP A 388 11.00 -8.62 13.17
CA ASP A 388 12.17 -8.17 13.93
C ASP A 388 13.31 -7.63 13.05
N ALA A 389 13.01 -7.30 11.79
CA ALA A 389 13.97 -6.73 10.84
C ALA A 389 14.77 -5.51 11.33
N PRO A 390 14.20 -4.54 12.09
CA PRO A 390 14.91 -3.31 12.44
C PRO A 390 16.18 -3.55 13.26
N PHE A 391 17.22 -2.78 12.97
CA PHE A 391 18.50 -2.80 13.67
C PHE A 391 18.43 -2.00 14.98
N ALA A 392 18.89 -2.61 16.08
CA ALA A 392 18.98 -2.03 17.41
C ALA A 392 20.39 -1.45 17.69
N PRO A 393 20.58 -0.62 18.73
CA PRO A 393 21.89 -0.10 19.10
C PRO A 393 22.95 -1.20 19.28
N GLY A 394 24.10 -1.00 18.64
CA GLY A 394 25.19 -1.99 18.57
C GLY A 394 25.17 -2.86 17.31
N GLU A 395 24.06 -2.90 16.58
CA GLU A 395 23.92 -3.67 15.35
C GLU A 395 24.33 -2.86 14.11
N SER A 396 24.72 -3.55 13.04
CA SER A 396 25.16 -2.90 11.80
C SER A 396 24.76 -3.66 10.55
N PHE A 397 24.28 -2.93 9.55
CA PHE A 397 24.17 -3.39 8.17
C PHE A 397 25.46 -3.10 7.39
N LYS A 398 25.87 -4.04 6.53
CA LYS A 398 27.06 -3.92 5.68
C LYS A 398 26.74 -4.44 4.30
N ASP A 399 27.00 -3.63 3.28
CA ASP A 399 26.95 -4.05 1.88
C ASP A 399 28.35 -3.95 1.24
N PRO A 400 29.10 -5.06 1.12
CA PRO A 400 30.41 -5.06 0.51
C PRO A 400 30.41 -4.62 -0.95
N ALA A 401 29.31 -4.81 -1.69
CA ALA A 401 29.24 -4.49 -3.12
C ALA A 401 29.30 -2.98 -3.37
N THR A 402 28.68 -2.18 -2.49
CA THR A 402 28.66 -0.71 -2.59
C THR A 402 29.57 -0.02 -1.59
N GLY A 403 30.20 -0.77 -0.68
CA GLY A 403 31.04 -0.22 0.39
C GLY A 403 30.26 0.53 1.47
N VAL A 404 28.93 0.40 1.51
CA VAL A 404 28.06 1.04 2.50
C VAL A 404 28.09 0.27 3.81
N THR A 405 28.24 0.99 4.92
CA THR A 405 28.04 0.45 6.27
C THR A 405 27.16 1.39 7.07
N ILE A 406 26.14 0.84 7.72
CA ILE A 406 25.19 1.54 8.57
C ILE A 406 25.28 0.91 9.95
N ALA A 407 25.63 1.71 10.96
CA ALA A 407 25.70 1.25 12.35
C ALA A 407 24.73 2.05 13.22
N VAL A 408 23.92 1.35 14.02
CA VAL A 408 23.07 1.99 15.03
C VAL A 408 23.91 2.18 16.29
N THR A 409 24.23 3.42 16.61
CA THR A 409 25.24 3.76 17.63
C THR A 409 24.67 3.98 19.02
N GLY A 410 23.38 4.29 19.13
CA GLY A 410 22.74 4.55 20.41
C GLY A 410 21.33 5.09 20.26
N THR A 411 20.69 5.29 21.41
CA THR A 411 19.39 5.92 21.54
C THR A 411 19.52 7.05 22.56
N ASP A 412 18.88 8.19 22.32
CA ASP A 412 18.85 9.27 23.29
C ASP A 412 17.64 9.17 24.25
N SER A 413 17.55 10.10 25.20
CA SER A 413 16.47 10.13 26.18
C SER A 413 15.09 10.48 25.60
N ALA A 414 15.02 10.98 24.36
CA ALA A 414 13.76 11.25 23.65
C ALA A 414 13.28 10.04 22.83
N GLY A 415 14.04 8.93 22.84
CA GLY A 415 13.76 7.74 22.05
C GLY A 415 14.23 7.86 20.60
N ASP A 416 15.08 8.83 20.29
CA ASP A 416 15.62 9.03 18.94
C ASP A 416 16.90 8.19 18.76
N TYR A 417 17.09 7.66 17.56
CA TYR A 417 18.18 6.74 17.28
C TYR A 417 19.31 7.45 16.55
N GLN A 418 20.54 7.24 17.03
CA GLN A 418 21.75 7.75 16.40
C GLN A 418 22.33 6.69 15.48
N VAL A 419 22.51 7.03 14.21
CA VAL A 419 23.11 6.15 13.20
C VAL A 419 24.38 6.75 12.64
N SER A 420 25.35 5.89 12.31
CA SER A 420 26.57 6.25 11.60
C SER A 420 26.55 5.58 10.23
N VAL A 421 26.57 6.38 9.17
CA VAL A 421 26.64 5.91 7.78
C VAL A 421 28.06 6.11 7.28
N THR A 422 28.68 5.05 6.79
CA THR A 422 30.01 5.07 6.15
C THR A 422 29.89 4.69 4.69
N ARG A 423 30.50 5.48 3.81
CA ARG A 423 30.65 5.19 2.37
C ARG A 423 32.12 5.24 1.99
N ARG A 424 32.59 4.26 1.24
CA ARG A 424 34.01 4.13 0.85
C ARG A 424 34.23 4.51 -0.59
#